data_AF-A0A2D6SVL2-F1
#
_entry.id   AF-A0A2D6SVL2-F1
#
_cell.length_a   1.000
_cell.length_b   1.000
_cell.length_c   1.000
_cell.angle_alpha   90.00
_cell.angle_beta   90.00
_cell.angle_gamma   90.00
#
_symmetry.space_group_name_H-M   'P 1'
#
loop_
_entity.id
_entity.type
_entity.pdbx_description
1 polymer ?
#
loop_
_entity_poly.entity_id
_entity_poly.type
_entity_poly.pdbx_seq_one_letter_code
_entity_poly.pdbx_strand_id
1 'polypeptide(L)'
;MAIVFGMAWQIVPPTLVLAADAPAAKAPSKVRLRDRIPYGWKPVDYLGVDVDDPIDRLRKRIDAGETRLRLEQPGGLLRSFLSELKIPISSQVLVFSKTAVNHRLIKPSHPRSIYFNDNVYVGWVPGAKTLEIASVDPQKGSLFYTWSQRGDAEVRPIRDDGCLTCHASSSTLQVPGLMVRSFETDATGRPTAGFSEISHDTELAKRWGGWYVTGRHGRQTHLGNHFGREQNAKYKDDPTFGGNLTETADLFDSTEYLSPHSDLVAHLVLNHQTHAHNLITRVNFEHRLNLKSDAEDLLFRYMLFVDETTLTEPVSGTTDYAGWFEKQGKLDKQGRSLRQLDLKTRLLKHRLSYLVYTESFDSLPKPVKNRFYKRLWSFLKGENLDEDFEKIPQRERDAILEILRATKPGLPESWRK
;
A
#
# COMPACT_ATOMS: atom_id res chain seq x y z
N MET A 1 35.81 -53.80 -64.00
CA MET A 1 35.65 -53.46 -62.56
C MET A 1 35.78 -51.95 -62.43
N ALA A 2 34.67 -51.22 -62.44
CA ALA A 2 34.58 -49.79 -62.10
C ALA A 2 33.12 -49.54 -61.68
N ILE A 3 32.95 -49.12 -60.42
CA ILE A 3 31.68 -49.12 -59.67
C ILE A 3 30.96 -47.78 -59.91
N VAL A 4 29.72 -47.85 -60.36
CA VAL A 4 28.81 -46.69 -60.48
C VAL A 4 28.05 -46.53 -59.16
N PHE A 5 28.24 -45.40 -58.48
CA PHE A 5 27.45 -45.04 -57.29
C PHE A 5 26.18 -44.29 -57.71
N GLY A 6 25.01 -44.91 -57.51
CA GLY A 6 23.72 -44.24 -57.56
C GLY A 6 23.34 -43.70 -56.18
N MET A 7 23.18 -42.38 -56.06
CA MET A 7 22.59 -41.74 -54.87
C MET A 7 21.06 -41.75 -55.00
N ALA A 8 20.40 -42.58 -54.21
CA ALA A 8 18.94 -42.56 -54.04
C ALA A 8 18.57 -41.51 -52.98
N TRP A 9 17.80 -40.49 -53.36
CA TRP A 9 17.17 -39.55 -52.43
C TRP A 9 15.93 -40.21 -51.83
N GLN A 10 15.97 -40.59 -50.55
CA GLN A 10 14.78 -41.02 -49.81
C GLN A 10 13.97 -39.79 -49.38
N ILE A 11 12.77 -39.65 -49.92
CA ILE A 11 11.76 -38.70 -49.44
C ILE A 11 11.17 -39.28 -48.15
N VAL A 12 11.52 -38.69 -47.00
CA VAL A 12 10.89 -39.01 -45.71
C VAL A 12 9.53 -38.30 -45.67
N PRO A 13 8.41 -39.01 -45.47
CA PRO A 13 7.10 -38.36 -45.38
C PRO A 13 7.01 -37.51 -44.10
N PRO A 14 6.28 -36.38 -44.13
CA PRO A 14 6.11 -35.55 -42.94
C PRO A 14 5.32 -36.35 -41.89
N THR A 15 5.97 -36.63 -40.78
CA THR A 15 5.33 -37.21 -39.60
C THR A 15 4.41 -36.14 -39.03
N LEU A 16 3.10 -36.39 -39.12
CA LEU A 16 2.09 -35.57 -38.46
C LEU A 16 2.27 -35.75 -36.95
N VAL A 17 3.01 -34.84 -36.30
CA VAL A 17 3.05 -34.75 -34.85
C VAL A 17 1.69 -34.21 -34.42
N LEU A 18 0.78 -35.11 -34.05
CA LEU A 18 -0.40 -34.75 -33.26
C LEU A 18 0.11 -34.01 -32.02
N ALA A 19 -0.21 -32.72 -31.93
CA ALA A 19 0.03 -31.94 -30.73
C ALA A 19 -0.66 -32.67 -29.57
N ALA A 20 0.12 -33.24 -28.66
CA ALA A 20 -0.41 -33.76 -27.42
C ALA A 20 -1.14 -32.61 -26.73
N ASP A 21 -2.43 -32.79 -26.47
CA ASP A 21 -3.23 -31.83 -25.71
C ASP A 21 -2.48 -31.51 -24.42
N ALA A 22 -2.15 -30.23 -24.23
CA ALA A 22 -1.53 -29.78 -22.99
C ALA A 22 -2.44 -30.21 -21.82
N PRO A 23 -1.89 -30.84 -20.76
CA PRO A 23 -2.71 -31.32 -19.66
C PRO A 23 -3.54 -30.17 -19.11
N ALA A 24 -4.86 -30.39 -19.00
CA ALA A 24 -5.79 -29.40 -18.48
C ALA A 24 -5.28 -28.87 -17.13
N ALA A 25 -5.21 -27.54 -17.00
CA ALA A 25 -4.74 -26.90 -15.78
C ALA A 25 -5.55 -27.41 -14.57
N LYS A 26 -4.87 -27.96 -13.57
CA LYS A 26 -5.49 -28.47 -12.34
C LYS A 26 -6.30 -27.34 -11.69
N ALA A 27 -7.57 -27.62 -11.36
CA ALA A 27 -8.43 -26.67 -10.66
C ALA A 27 -7.77 -26.18 -9.34
N PRO A 28 -7.93 -24.90 -8.98
CA PRO A 28 -7.30 -24.35 -7.78
C PRO A 28 -7.90 -24.95 -6.50
N SER A 29 -7.05 -25.15 -5.50
CA SER A 29 -7.47 -25.62 -4.18
C SER A 29 -8.12 -24.48 -3.38
N LYS A 30 -9.28 -24.74 -2.76
CA LYS A 30 -9.97 -23.75 -1.92
C LYS A 30 -9.25 -23.61 -0.57
N VAL A 31 -9.03 -22.37 -0.14
CA VAL A 31 -8.50 -21.99 1.18
C VAL A 31 -9.33 -20.86 1.75
N ARG A 32 -9.23 -20.59 3.06
CA ARG A 32 -9.78 -19.38 3.65
C ARG A 32 -8.83 -18.21 3.43
N LEU A 33 -9.38 -17.00 3.34
CA LEU A 33 -8.61 -15.77 3.09
C LEU A 33 -7.40 -15.57 4.01
N ARG A 34 -7.50 -16.00 5.27
CA ARG A 34 -6.44 -15.83 6.28
C ARG A 34 -5.76 -17.15 6.67
N ASP A 35 -5.89 -18.19 5.84
CA ASP A 35 -5.03 -19.37 5.97
C ASP A 35 -3.60 -19.01 5.56
N ARG A 36 -2.61 -19.62 6.24
CA ARG A 36 -1.18 -19.45 5.88
C ARG A 36 -0.93 -20.04 4.50
N ILE A 37 -0.13 -19.34 3.69
CA ILE A 37 0.28 -19.81 2.36
C ILE A 37 1.81 -19.89 2.26
N PRO A 38 2.37 -20.90 1.56
CA PRO A 38 3.82 -21.05 1.43
C PRO A 38 4.39 -20.05 0.42
N TYR A 39 5.06 -19.00 0.91
CA TYR A 39 5.73 -17.98 0.08
C TYR A 39 7.26 -18.01 0.19
N GLY A 40 7.85 -19.06 0.75
CA GLY A 40 9.31 -19.20 0.88
C GLY A 40 10.00 -19.96 -0.25
N TRP A 41 9.24 -20.49 -1.23
CA TRP A 41 9.73 -21.43 -2.24
C TRP A 41 9.00 -21.20 -3.57
N LYS A 42 9.64 -21.57 -4.69
CA LYS A 42 8.96 -21.56 -6.00
C LYS A 42 7.60 -22.28 -5.90
N PRO A 43 6.53 -21.72 -6.50
CA PRO A 43 6.52 -20.59 -7.44
C PRO A 43 6.44 -19.21 -6.79
N VAL A 44 6.30 -19.08 -5.46
CA VAL A 44 6.32 -17.82 -4.72
C VAL A 44 7.56 -17.79 -3.85
N ASP A 45 8.69 -17.38 -4.44
CA ASP A 45 9.97 -17.29 -3.75
C ASP A 45 10.16 -15.88 -3.16
N TYR A 46 9.57 -15.61 -1.99
CA TYR A 46 9.75 -14.32 -1.30
C TYR A 46 11.18 -14.15 -0.79
N LEU A 47 11.77 -15.22 -0.25
CA LEU A 47 13.10 -15.21 0.38
C LEU A 47 14.26 -15.13 -0.62
N GLY A 48 14.01 -15.34 -1.91
CA GLY A 48 15.00 -15.15 -2.97
C GLY A 48 15.53 -13.72 -3.05
N VAL A 49 16.76 -13.59 -3.57
CA VAL A 49 17.51 -12.32 -3.66
C VAL A 49 17.09 -11.44 -4.84
N ASP A 50 16.48 -12.03 -5.87
CA ASP A 50 16.06 -11.29 -7.06
C ASP A 50 14.82 -10.44 -6.75
N VAL A 51 15.00 -9.12 -6.66
CA VAL A 51 13.97 -8.12 -6.35
C VAL A 51 14.03 -7.00 -7.38
N ASP A 52 12.93 -6.28 -7.57
CA ASP A 52 12.86 -5.09 -8.43
C ASP A 52 11.99 -3.99 -7.82
N ASP A 53 12.05 -3.86 -6.50
CA ASP A 53 11.36 -2.81 -5.77
C ASP A 53 12.13 -1.47 -5.82
N PRO A 54 11.48 -0.34 -5.51
CA PRO A 54 12.12 0.98 -5.50
C PRO A 54 13.45 1.09 -4.73
N ILE A 55 13.63 0.31 -3.65
CA ILE A 55 14.86 0.32 -2.85
C ILE A 55 16.01 -0.38 -3.57
N ASP A 56 15.74 -1.51 -4.24
CA ASP A 56 16.75 -2.16 -5.07
C ASP A 56 17.15 -1.29 -6.26
N ARG A 57 16.19 -0.60 -6.88
CA ARG A 57 16.47 0.39 -7.95
C ARG A 57 17.30 1.56 -7.44
N LEU A 58 17.01 2.09 -6.25
CA LEU A 58 17.84 3.13 -5.62
C LEU A 58 19.26 2.62 -5.34
N ARG A 59 19.40 1.42 -4.79
CA ARG A 59 20.70 0.78 -4.54
C ARG A 59 21.51 0.67 -5.83
N LYS A 60 20.91 0.15 -6.91
CA LYS A 60 21.57 0.04 -8.23
C LYS A 60 22.07 1.39 -8.75
N ARG A 61 21.28 2.46 -8.59
CA ARG A 61 21.68 3.84 -8.97
C ARG A 61 22.85 4.36 -8.12
N ILE A 62 22.88 4.03 -6.82
CA ILE A 62 24.00 4.38 -5.93
C ILE A 62 25.27 3.60 -6.33
N ASP A 63 25.15 2.29 -6.55
CA ASP A 63 26.26 1.42 -6.95
C ASP A 63 26.86 1.85 -8.31
N ALA A 64 26.02 2.35 -9.23
CA ALA A 64 26.44 2.91 -10.50
C ALA A 64 27.01 4.34 -10.42
N GLY A 65 26.97 4.98 -9.25
CA GLY A 65 27.43 6.36 -9.05
C GLY A 65 26.50 7.43 -9.65
N GLU A 66 25.28 7.08 -10.04
CA GLU A 66 24.29 8.00 -10.62
C GLU A 66 23.65 8.92 -9.58
N THR A 67 23.61 8.48 -8.32
CA THR A 67 23.16 9.31 -7.19
C THR A 67 23.94 8.96 -5.91
N ARG A 68 23.82 9.83 -4.91
CA ARG A 68 24.36 9.63 -3.57
C ARG A 68 23.40 10.19 -2.52
N LEU A 69 23.27 9.46 -1.41
CA LEU A 69 22.55 9.96 -0.24
C LEU A 69 23.45 10.94 0.52
N ARG A 70 22.82 11.98 1.09
CA ARG A 70 23.50 13.05 1.81
C ARG A 70 23.02 13.09 3.26
N LEU A 71 23.97 13.32 4.16
CA LEU A 71 23.68 13.56 5.58
C LEU A 71 23.21 15.01 5.74
N GLU A 72 21.96 15.19 6.14
CA GLU A 72 21.27 16.47 6.30
C GLU A 72 20.56 16.48 7.65
N GLN A 73 20.63 17.59 8.40
CA GLN A 73 19.92 17.72 9.68
C GLN A 73 18.61 18.51 9.52
N PRO A 74 17.58 18.23 10.34
CA PRO A 74 17.45 17.03 11.16
C PRO A 74 17.24 15.78 10.30
N GLY A 75 17.58 14.60 10.83
CA GLY A 75 17.18 13.32 10.21
C GLY A 75 18.25 12.54 9.47
N GLY A 76 19.51 13.00 9.45
CA GLY A 76 20.61 12.25 8.83
C GLY A 76 20.39 12.01 7.34
N LEU A 77 20.29 10.76 6.92
CA LEU A 77 20.06 10.44 5.50
C LEU A 77 18.60 10.65 5.07
N LEU A 78 17.66 10.77 6.02
CA LEU A 78 16.23 10.76 5.76
C LEU A 78 15.81 11.72 4.63
N ARG A 79 16.18 13.01 4.72
CA ARG A 79 15.73 14.01 3.73
C ARG A 79 16.18 13.68 2.31
N SER A 80 17.45 13.31 2.12
CA SER A 80 17.98 12.93 0.80
C SER A 80 17.35 11.62 0.31
N PHE A 81 17.10 10.67 1.22
CA PHE A 81 16.44 9.41 0.94
C PHE A 81 15.00 9.59 0.43
N LEU A 82 14.21 10.44 1.12
CA LEU A 82 12.86 10.78 0.69
C LEU A 82 12.86 11.46 -0.68
N SER A 83 13.81 12.37 -0.93
CA SER A 83 13.96 13.04 -2.22
C SER A 83 14.24 12.07 -3.37
N GLU A 84 15.20 11.15 -3.18
CA GLU A 84 15.56 10.15 -4.20
C GLU A 84 14.39 9.20 -4.53
N LEU A 85 13.53 8.93 -3.55
CA LEU A 85 12.34 8.08 -3.72
C LEU A 85 11.07 8.87 -4.04
N LYS A 86 11.17 10.21 -4.19
CA LYS A 86 10.03 11.10 -4.46
C LYS A 86 8.90 10.95 -3.43
N ILE A 87 9.28 10.82 -2.16
CA ILE A 87 8.35 10.79 -1.03
C ILE A 87 8.19 12.21 -0.50
N PRO A 88 6.97 12.77 -0.43
CA PRO A 88 6.76 14.12 0.05
C PRO A 88 6.89 14.16 1.57
N ILE A 89 7.54 15.19 2.10
CA ILE A 89 7.60 15.43 3.55
C ILE A 89 6.19 15.60 4.13
N SER A 90 5.26 16.15 3.36
CA SER A 90 3.86 16.32 3.78
C SER A 90 3.08 15.02 3.98
N SER A 91 3.60 13.87 3.52
CA SER A 91 3.04 12.55 3.88
C SER A 91 3.30 12.14 5.33
N GLN A 92 4.06 12.95 6.09
CA GLN A 92 4.43 12.61 7.46
C GLN A 92 3.19 12.29 8.30
N VAL A 93 3.21 11.10 8.91
CA VAL A 93 2.34 10.71 10.01
C VAL A 93 3.18 10.28 11.22
N LEU A 94 2.68 10.54 12.42
CA LEU A 94 3.42 10.34 13.66
C LEU A 94 2.73 9.30 14.54
N VAL A 95 3.48 8.27 14.95
CA VAL A 95 3.01 7.18 15.81
C VAL A 95 3.81 7.15 17.10
N PHE A 96 3.13 7.23 18.24
CA PHE A 96 3.76 7.13 19.55
C PHE A 96 3.49 5.79 20.26
N SER A 97 2.64 4.93 19.68
CA SER A 97 2.47 3.57 20.17
C SER A 97 3.73 2.73 19.96
N LYS A 98 4.11 1.96 20.98
CA LYS A 98 5.28 1.08 20.98
C LYS A 98 5.03 -0.22 20.22
N THR A 99 4.80 -0.11 18.92
CA THR A 99 4.44 -1.23 18.02
C THR A 99 5.49 -1.51 16.94
N ALA A 100 6.70 -0.94 17.06
CA ALA A 100 7.78 -0.99 16.06
C ALA A 100 9.07 -1.64 16.58
N VAL A 101 10.04 -1.86 15.67
CA VAL A 101 11.36 -2.41 16.01
C VAL A 101 12.08 -1.52 17.03
N ASN A 102 12.10 -0.20 16.81
CA ASN A 102 12.69 0.78 17.74
C ASN A 102 11.76 1.18 18.92
N HIS A 103 10.90 0.28 19.41
CA HIS A 103 9.95 0.54 20.50
C HIS A 103 10.55 1.14 21.80
N ARG A 104 11.86 1.01 22.02
CA ARG A 104 12.56 1.60 23.17
C ARG A 104 12.71 3.12 23.07
N LEU A 105 12.79 3.67 21.86
CA LEU A 105 12.88 5.11 21.60
C LEU A 105 11.50 5.76 21.56
N ILE A 106 10.51 5.02 21.06
CA ILE A 106 9.17 5.52 20.80
C ILE A 106 8.39 5.73 22.09
N LYS A 107 7.81 6.91 22.26
CA LYS A 107 6.88 7.27 23.35
C LYS A 107 6.08 8.52 22.93
N PRO A 108 5.04 8.93 23.66
CA PRO A 108 4.30 10.16 23.34
C PRO A 108 5.21 11.38 23.14
N SER A 109 6.16 11.62 24.04
CA SER A 109 7.11 12.74 23.91
C SER A 109 8.24 12.54 22.87
N HIS A 110 8.23 11.43 22.14
CA HIS A 110 9.24 11.10 21.14
C HIS A 110 8.65 10.09 20.12
N PRO A 111 7.71 10.53 19.26
CA PRO A 111 7.04 9.63 18.31
C PRO A 111 7.97 9.17 17.16
N ARG A 112 7.58 8.07 16.51
CA ARG A 112 8.13 7.67 15.21
C ARG A 112 7.40 8.41 14.10
N SER A 113 8.16 9.01 13.19
CA SER A 113 7.65 9.52 11.91
C SER A 113 7.59 8.43 10.85
N ILE A 114 6.56 8.44 10.01
CA ILE A 114 6.44 7.62 8.81
C ILE A 114 6.14 8.55 7.64
N TYR A 115 6.90 8.41 6.57
CA TYR A 115 6.68 9.11 5.29
C TYR A 115 6.40 8.06 4.23
N PHE A 116 5.58 8.38 3.23
CA PHE A 116 5.24 7.41 2.20
C PHE A 116 4.86 8.04 0.86
N ASN A 117 5.10 7.27 -0.19
CA ASN A 117 4.45 7.44 -1.49
C ASN A 117 3.66 6.16 -1.80
N ASP A 118 3.25 5.95 -3.05
CA ASP A 118 2.47 4.78 -3.46
C ASP A 118 3.12 3.42 -3.18
N ASN A 119 4.45 3.33 -3.16
CA ASN A 119 5.15 2.04 -3.14
C ASN A 119 6.17 1.91 -2.00
N VAL A 120 6.52 3.01 -1.32
CA VAL A 120 7.55 3.01 -0.28
C VAL A 120 7.09 3.75 0.96
N TYR A 121 7.42 3.18 2.11
CA TYR A 121 7.16 3.70 3.44
C TYR A 121 8.47 3.76 4.21
N VAL A 122 8.79 4.91 4.79
CA VAL A 122 10.04 5.16 5.51
C VAL A 122 9.70 5.62 6.92
N GLY A 123 10.02 4.77 7.90
CA GLY A 123 9.91 5.02 9.33
C GLY A 123 11.22 5.52 9.92
N TRP A 124 11.15 6.52 10.79
CA TRP A 124 12.30 7.04 11.52
C TRP A 124 11.89 7.68 12.85
N VAL A 125 12.72 7.50 13.87
CA VAL A 125 12.60 8.12 15.19
C VAL A 125 13.86 8.97 15.40
N PRO A 126 13.77 10.22 15.88
CA PRO A 126 14.96 11.00 16.22
C PRO A 126 15.98 10.22 17.06
N GLY A 127 17.25 10.35 16.69
CA GLY A 127 18.36 9.58 17.27
C GLY A 127 18.48 8.11 16.84
N ALA A 128 17.54 7.56 16.06
CA ALA A 128 17.65 6.21 15.52
C ALA A 128 18.80 6.09 14.51
N LYS A 129 19.60 5.01 14.65
CA LYS A 129 20.77 4.73 13.80
C LYS A 129 20.41 4.22 12.41
N THR A 130 19.16 3.81 12.21
CA THR A 130 18.67 3.22 10.97
C THR A 130 17.33 3.85 10.56
N LEU A 131 17.09 3.88 9.25
CA LEU A 131 15.75 4.03 8.68
C LEU A 131 15.08 2.65 8.63
N GLU A 132 13.79 2.58 8.98
CA GLU A 132 12.93 1.41 8.80
C GLU A 132 12.18 1.57 7.49
N ILE A 133 12.26 0.62 6.57
CA ILE A 133 11.70 0.79 5.22
C ILE A 133 10.80 -0.39 4.88
N ALA A 134 9.63 -0.11 4.33
CA ALA A 134 8.84 -1.09 3.62
C ALA A 134 8.67 -0.65 2.16
N SER A 135 8.87 -1.56 1.23
CA SER A 135 8.86 -1.29 -0.20
C SER A 135 8.07 -2.36 -0.94
N VAL A 136 7.21 -1.97 -1.86
CA VAL A 136 6.31 -2.89 -2.58
C VAL A 136 6.99 -3.40 -3.84
N ASP A 137 7.36 -4.68 -3.83
CA ASP A 137 7.85 -5.41 -4.99
C ASP A 137 6.67 -5.94 -5.83
N PRO A 138 6.71 -5.81 -7.17
CA PRO A 138 5.59 -6.22 -8.02
C PRO A 138 5.26 -7.73 -7.97
N GLN A 139 6.23 -8.57 -7.61
CA GLN A 139 6.09 -10.02 -7.55
C GLN A 139 6.10 -10.58 -6.13
N LYS A 140 6.77 -9.93 -5.18
CA LYS A 140 6.95 -10.44 -3.82
C LYS A 140 6.09 -9.72 -2.77
N GLY A 141 5.36 -8.67 -3.14
CA GLY A 141 4.59 -7.89 -2.17
C GLY A 141 5.50 -7.00 -1.34
N SER A 142 5.19 -6.82 -0.06
CA SER A 142 5.96 -5.88 0.77
C SER A 142 7.29 -6.49 1.25
N LEU A 143 8.40 -5.86 0.88
CA LEU A 143 9.76 -6.15 1.34
C LEU A 143 10.16 -5.17 2.45
N PHE A 144 10.86 -5.66 3.47
CA PHE A 144 11.24 -4.89 4.66
C PHE A 144 12.74 -4.76 4.77
N TYR A 145 13.21 -3.52 4.87
CA TYR A 145 14.63 -3.19 4.95
C TYR A 145 14.94 -2.32 6.17
N THR A 146 16.18 -2.41 6.65
CA THR A 146 16.80 -1.36 7.44
C THR A 146 17.93 -0.71 6.66
N TRP A 147 18.12 0.60 6.84
CA TRP A 147 19.18 1.35 6.17
C TRP A 147 19.99 2.16 7.18
N SER A 148 21.29 1.89 7.28
CA SER A 148 22.17 2.58 8.23
C SER A 148 22.32 4.06 7.88
N GLN A 149 22.24 4.91 8.90
CA GLN A 149 22.49 6.35 8.76
C GLN A 149 23.93 6.77 9.06
N ARG A 150 24.82 5.80 9.33
CA ARG A 150 26.22 6.08 9.62
C ARG A 150 26.98 6.36 8.31
N GLY A 151 27.72 7.47 8.26
CA GLY A 151 28.43 7.91 7.05
C GLY A 151 29.63 7.05 6.62
N ASP A 152 30.06 6.11 7.47
CA ASP A 152 31.14 5.15 7.22
C ASP A 152 30.66 3.73 6.88
N ALA A 153 29.36 3.45 7.08
CA ALA A 153 28.79 2.15 6.76
C ALA A 153 28.65 2.01 5.24
N GLU A 154 28.87 0.80 4.72
CA GLU A 154 28.46 0.45 3.37
C GLU A 154 26.96 0.79 3.25
N VAL A 155 26.62 1.77 2.43
CA VAL A 155 25.28 2.38 2.35
C VAL A 155 24.35 1.42 1.61
N ARG A 156 24.04 0.29 2.25
CA ARG A 156 23.27 -0.81 1.66
C ARG A 156 22.02 -1.13 2.48
N PRO A 157 20.90 -1.46 1.80
CA PRO A 157 19.71 -1.96 2.46
C PRO A 157 19.97 -3.37 3.03
N ILE A 158 19.56 -3.59 4.27
CA ILE A 158 19.58 -4.92 4.91
C ILE A 158 18.15 -5.43 4.98
N ARG A 159 17.87 -6.55 4.32
CA ARG A 159 16.59 -7.26 4.41
C ARG A 159 16.65 -8.27 5.56
N ASP A 160 15.70 -8.19 6.49
CA ASP A 160 15.64 -9.07 7.67
C ASP A 160 14.27 -9.77 7.76
N ASP A 161 14.30 -11.10 7.79
CA ASP A 161 13.09 -11.92 7.90
C ASP A 161 12.45 -11.83 9.29
N GLY A 162 13.17 -11.31 10.30
CA GLY A 162 12.62 -10.98 11.62
C GLY A 162 11.41 -10.05 11.53
N CYS A 163 11.36 -9.16 10.53
CA CYS A 163 10.20 -8.30 10.26
C CYS A 163 8.92 -9.11 9.99
N LEU A 164 9.03 -10.30 9.37
CA LEU A 164 7.89 -11.14 9.02
C LEU A 164 7.16 -11.71 10.23
N THR A 165 7.80 -11.74 11.41
CA THR A 165 7.15 -12.20 12.65
C THR A 165 5.90 -11.37 12.97
N CYS A 166 5.91 -10.09 12.61
CA CYS A 166 4.72 -9.23 12.71
C CYS A 166 4.06 -8.98 11.34
N HIS A 167 4.87 -8.82 10.28
CA HIS A 167 4.41 -8.40 8.96
C HIS A 167 3.87 -9.52 8.06
N ALA A 168 3.94 -10.78 8.48
CA ALA A 168 3.23 -11.89 7.82
C ALA A 168 2.30 -12.58 8.83
N SER A 169 1.20 -11.90 9.15
CA SER A 169 0.26 -12.33 10.19
C SER A 169 -1.20 -12.24 9.71
N SER A 170 -2.15 -12.61 10.57
CA SER A 170 -3.58 -12.50 10.27
C SER A 170 -4.01 -11.10 9.82
N SER A 171 -3.41 -10.06 10.42
CA SER A 171 -3.66 -8.63 10.10
C SER A 171 -3.14 -8.21 8.72
N THR A 172 -2.31 -9.04 8.08
CA THR A 172 -1.78 -8.81 6.73
C THR A 172 -2.21 -9.91 5.76
N LEU A 173 -3.33 -10.59 6.04
CA LEU A 173 -3.85 -11.69 5.21
C LEU A 173 -2.87 -12.87 5.06
N GLN A 174 -1.99 -13.08 6.05
CA GLN A 174 -0.90 -14.07 6.05
C GLN A 174 0.08 -13.94 4.88
N VAL A 175 0.20 -12.74 4.31
CA VAL A 175 1.27 -12.40 3.35
C VAL A 175 2.19 -11.33 3.95
N PRO A 176 3.47 -11.26 3.52
CA PRO A 176 4.34 -10.13 3.84
C PRO A 176 3.67 -8.82 3.43
N GLY A 177 3.30 -8.02 4.42
CA GLY A 177 2.35 -6.95 4.22
C GLY A 177 2.41 -5.83 5.24
N LEU A 178 1.68 -4.77 4.94
CA LEU A 178 1.67 -3.52 5.67
C LEU A 178 0.47 -3.49 6.61
N MET A 179 0.58 -2.78 7.72
CA MET A 179 -0.55 -2.64 8.64
C MET A 179 -0.54 -1.28 9.31
N VAL A 180 -1.75 -0.75 9.50
CA VAL A 180 -2.02 0.34 10.42
C VAL A 180 -2.80 -0.24 11.59
N ARG A 181 -2.41 0.11 12.80
CA ARG A 181 -3.06 -0.32 14.05
C ARG A 181 -3.56 0.90 14.80
N SER A 182 -4.62 0.72 15.59
CA SER A 182 -5.25 1.77 16.37
C SER A 182 -5.38 1.30 17.81
N PHE A 183 -4.47 1.72 18.68
CA PHE A 183 -4.49 1.34 20.09
C PHE A 183 -4.50 2.54 21.00
N GLU A 184 -5.45 2.60 21.94
CA GLU A 184 -5.26 3.39 23.15
C GLU A 184 -3.98 2.92 23.84
N THR A 185 -3.28 3.84 24.50
CA THR A 185 -2.00 3.54 25.15
C THR A 185 -1.96 4.03 26.59
N ASP A 186 -1.07 3.45 27.38
CA ASP A 186 -0.64 4.01 28.66
C ASP A 186 0.22 5.28 28.45
N ALA A 187 0.60 5.95 29.54
CA ALA A 187 1.39 7.18 29.47
C ALA A 187 2.79 6.99 28.85
N THR A 188 3.24 5.74 28.68
CA THR A 188 4.52 5.40 28.07
C THR A 188 4.39 5.01 26.59
N GLY A 189 3.17 5.01 26.03
CA GLY A 189 2.89 4.57 24.66
C GLY A 189 2.72 3.05 24.50
N ARG A 190 2.61 2.28 25.58
CA ARG A 190 2.31 0.83 25.47
C ARG A 190 0.83 0.64 25.14
N PRO A 191 0.48 -0.17 24.12
CA PRO A 191 -0.91 -0.49 23.80
C PRO A 191 -1.66 -1.11 24.99
N THR A 192 -2.89 -0.66 25.23
CA THR A 192 -3.77 -1.20 26.29
C THR A 192 -5.04 -1.84 25.73
N ALA A 193 -5.64 -1.23 24.70
CA ALA A 193 -6.85 -1.71 24.03
C ALA A 193 -6.95 -1.12 22.63
N GLY A 194 -7.64 -1.80 21.71
CA GLY A 194 -7.92 -1.26 20.37
C GLY A 194 -7.92 -2.32 19.28
N PHE A 195 -7.54 -1.92 18.07
CA PHE A 195 -7.74 -2.64 16.82
C PHE A 195 -6.41 -2.94 16.12
N SER A 196 -6.17 -4.23 15.88
CA SER A 196 -4.94 -4.73 15.25
C SER A 196 -4.89 -4.56 13.73
N GLU A 197 -5.99 -4.12 13.13
CA GLU A 197 -6.14 -3.88 11.69
C GLU A 197 -7.17 -2.75 11.51
N ILE A 198 -6.74 -1.63 10.91
CA ILE A 198 -7.63 -0.53 10.51
C ILE A 198 -7.38 -0.15 9.04
N SER A 199 -8.44 0.19 8.33
CA SER A 199 -8.42 0.49 6.90
C SER A 199 -9.51 1.53 6.57
N HIS A 200 -9.70 1.87 5.29
CA HIS A 200 -10.69 2.86 4.84
C HIS A 200 -12.17 2.50 5.13
N ASP A 201 -12.44 1.26 5.50
CA ASP A 201 -13.74 0.67 5.86
C ASP A 201 -14.00 0.68 7.37
N THR A 202 -12.98 1.01 8.16
CA THR A 202 -13.11 1.14 9.62
C THR A 202 -13.71 2.48 9.99
N GLU A 203 -14.73 2.56 10.85
CA GLU A 203 -15.28 3.85 11.30
C GLU A 203 -14.20 4.81 11.84
N LEU A 204 -14.30 6.10 11.53
CA LEU A 204 -13.31 7.11 11.94
C LEU A 204 -13.07 7.10 13.46
N ALA A 205 -14.14 6.91 14.24
CA ALA A 205 -14.12 6.82 15.71
C ALA A 205 -13.26 5.66 16.27
N LYS A 206 -12.88 4.69 15.44
CA LYS A 206 -12.03 3.55 15.80
C LYS A 206 -10.60 3.71 15.28
N ARG A 207 -10.28 4.77 14.52
CA ARG A 207 -8.96 4.96 13.90
C ARG A 207 -8.01 5.76 14.79
N TRP A 208 -6.71 5.53 14.53
CA TRP A 208 -5.58 6.36 14.97
C TRP A 208 -5.26 6.41 16.47
N GLY A 209 -5.74 5.44 17.25
CA GLY A 209 -5.26 5.22 18.61
C GLY A 209 -3.74 5.02 18.63
N GLY A 210 -3.01 5.80 19.42
CA GLY A 210 -1.56 5.70 19.49
C GLY A 210 -0.81 6.50 18.41
N TRP A 211 -1.52 7.37 17.70
CA TRP A 211 -0.99 8.28 16.67
C TRP A 211 -1.32 9.72 17.02
N TYR A 212 -0.47 10.63 16.54
CA TYR A 212 -0.87 12.03 16.41
C TYR A 212 -1.62 12.22 15.08
N VAL A 213 -2.60 13.12 15.07
CA VAL A 213 -3.44 13.44 13.91
C VAL A 213 -3.65 14.94 13.89
N THR A 214 -3.18 15.62 12.86
CA THR A 214 -3.37 17.06 12.68
C THR A 214 -4.24 17.31 11.44
N GLY A 215 -5.32 18.07 11.63
CA GLY A 215 -6.35 18.28 10.62
C GLY A 215 -7.66 18.74 11.25
N ARG A 216 -8.61 19.18 10.43
CA ARG A 216 -9.99 19.43 10.86
C ARG A 216 -10.88 18.30 10.36
N HIS A 217 -11.85 17.90 11.17
CA HIS A 217 -12.82 16.84 10.83
C HIS A 217 -14.21 17.10 11.40
N GLY A 218 -14.48 18.34 11.83
CA GLY A 218 -15.77 18.71 12.39
C GLY A 218 -16.05 18.02 13.72
N ARG A 219 -17.28 17.55 13.93
CA ARG A 219 -17.69 16.84 15.15
C ARG A 219 -17.46 15.33 15.10
N GLN A 220 -16.91 14.81 14.00
CA GLN A 220 -16.49 13.42 13.92
C GLN A 220 -15.41 13.14 14.97
N THR A 221 -15.24 11.88 15.37
CA THR A 221 -14.29 11.52 16.43
C THR A 221 -13.27 10.50 15.93
N HIS A 222 -12.15 10.38 16.64
CA HIS A 222 -11.08 9.41 16.39
C HIS A 222 -10.30 9.18 17.69
N LEU A 223 -9.49 8.11 17.76
CA LEU A 223 -8.71 7.74 18.97
C LEU A 223 -7.31 8.39 19.04
N GLY A 224 -6.96 9.25 18.09
CA GLY A 224 -5.67 9.95 18.07
C GLY A 224 -5.51 11.04 19.13
N ASN A 225 -4.27 11.52 19.30
CA ASN A 225 -3.89 12.69 20.12
C ASN A 225 -4.10 12.58 21.63
N HIS A 226 -4.45 11.42 22.17
CA HIS A 226 -4.54 11.21 23.63
C HIS A 226 -3.85 9.91 24.08
N PHE A 227 -3.37 9.90 25.32
CA PHE A 227 -2.66 8.77 25.90
C PHE A 227 -2.67 8.79 27.43
N GLY A 228 -2.52 7.62 28.04
CA GLY A 228 -2.51 7.47 29.48
C GLY A 228 -3.91 7.47 30.11
N ARG A 229 -3.98 6.99 31.35
CA ARG A 229 -5.25 6.68 32.04
C ARG A 229 -6.18 7.89 32.11
N GLU A 230 -5.66 9.06 32.49
CA GLU A 230 -6.44 10.27 32.67
C GLU A 230 -7.02 10.81 31.36
N GLN A 231 -6.18 10.93 30.32
CA GLN A 231 -6.64 11.42 29.02
C GLN A 231 -7.59 10.43 28.33
N ASN A 232 -7.34 9.13 28.45
CA ASN A 232 -8.25 8.11 27.92
C ASN A 232 -9.61 8.13 28.68
N ALA A 233 -9.62 8.43 29.98
CA ALA A 233 -10.87 8.63 30.72
C ALA A 233 -11.59 9.90 30.23
N LYS A 234 -10.87 11.00 30.04
CA LYS A 234 -11.42 12.25 29.49
C LYS A 234 -12.03 12.06 28.10
N TYR A 235 -11.37 11.30 27.21
CA TYR A 235 -11.92 10.96 25.89
C TYR A 235 -13.23 10.15 25.99
N LYS A 236 -13.34 9.25 26.99
CA LYS A 236 -14.58 8.48 27.19
C LYS A 236 -15.75 9.36 27.64
N ASP A 237 -15.46 10.39 28.43
CA ASP A 237 -16.46 11.37 28.87
C ASP A 237 -16.79 12.38 27.76
N ASP A 238 -15.79 12.80 26.97
CA ASP A 238 -15.90 13.71 25.83
C ASP A 238 -15.08 13.23 24.62
N PRO A 239 -15.71 12.51 23.68
CA PRO A 239 -15.05 11.99 22.47
C PRO A 239 -14.55 13.06 21.48
N THR A 240 -14.78 14.35 21.74
CA THR A 240 -14.18 15.44 20.95
C THR A 240 -12.78 15.83 21.43
N PHE A 241 -12.38 15.36 22.62
CA PHE A 241 -11.05 15.59 23.19
C PHE A 241 -9.95 15.06 22.25
N GLY A 242 -8.95 15.91 21.97
CA GLY A 242 -7.87 15.60 21.04
C GLY A 242 -8.25 15.73 19.55
N GLY A 243 -9.50 16.08 19.23
CA GLY A 243 -9.93 16.34 17.86
C GLY A 243 -9.47 17.70 17.32
N ASN A 244 -9.52 17.86 16.01
CA ASN A 244 -9.29 19.11 15.29
C ASN A 244 -7.95 19.83 15.60
N LEU A 245 -6.93 19.10 16.01
CA LEU A 245 -5.58 19.62 16.30
C LEU A 245 -4.90 20.12 15.01
N THR A 246 -4.23 21.27 15.03
CA THR A 246 -3.59 21.84 13.81
C THR A 246 -2.09 21.60 13.71
N GLU A 247 -1.41 21.32 14.83
CA GLU A 247 0.02 21.05 14.90
C GLU A 247 0.37 20.25 16.16
N THR A 248 1.55 19.66 16.23
CA THR A 248 1.96 18.82 17.37
C THR A 248 2.92 19.49 18.35
N ALA A 249 3.24 20.78 18.16
CA ALA A 249 4.28 21.48 18.91
C ALA A 249 4.04 21.52 20.43
N ASP A 250 2.78 21.55 20.86
CA ASP A 250 2.42 21.53 22.29
C ASP A 250 2.48 20.12 22.92
N LEU A 251 2.72 19.08 22.11
CA LEU A 251 2.69 17.68 22.56
C LEU A 251 4.10 17.10 22.76
N PHE A 252 5.07 17.54 21.95
CA PHE A 252 6.48 17.15 22.02
C PHE A 252 7.34 18.13 21.19
N ASP A 253 8.67 18.06 21.32
CA ASP A 253 9.59 18.87 20.51
C ASP A 253 9.58 18.42 19.04
N SER A 254 8.86 19.17 18.20
CA SER A 254 8.72 18.88 16.78
C SER A 254 9.90 19.36 15.92
N THR A 255 10.87 20.08 16.49
CA THR A 255 12.01 20.62 15.74
C THR A 255 13.01 19.55 15.27
N GLU A 256 12.98 18.37 15.89
CA GLU A 256 13.78 17.21 15.48
C GLU A 256 13.20 16.46 14.26
N TYR A 257 12.02 16.88 13.76
CA TYR A 257 11.30 16.23 12.66
C TYR A 257 11.34 17.09 11.39
N LEU A 258 10.99 16.49 10.24
CA LEU A 258 10.94 17.22 8.97
C LEU A 258 9.67 18.08 8.83
N SER A 259 8.65 17.83 9.66
CA SER A 259 7.39 18.55 9.72
C SER A 259 6.83 18.52 11.16
N PRO A 260 6.15 19.58 11.63
CA PRO A 260 5.43 19.57 12.91
C PRO A 260 4.00 19.01 12.81
N HIS A 261 3.66 18.36 11.68
CA HIS A 261 2.32 17.87 11.39
C HIS A 261 2.28 16.35 11.25
N SER A 262 1.12 15.77 11.51
CA SER A 262 0.77 14.39 11.19
C SER A 262 -0.55 14.37 10.42
N ASP A 263 -0.46 14.65 9.13
CA ASP A 263 -1.59 15.12 8.31
C ASP A 263 -2.76 14.11 8.25
N LEU A 264 -3.97 14.59 8.55
CA LEU A 264 -5.20 13.78 8.55
C LEU A 264 -5.49 13.15 7.18
N VAL A 265 -5.27 13.87 6.08
CA VAL A 265 -5.50 13.33 4.73
C VAL A 265 -4.43 12.29 4.40
N ALA A 266 -3.19 12.49 4.83
CA ALA A 266 -2.15 11.45 4.71
C ALA A 266 -2.54 10.18 5.45
N HIS A 267 -3.07 10.29 6.67
CA HIS A 267 -3.62 9.15 7.41
C HIS A 267 -4.72 8.41 6.65
N LEU A 268 -5.70 9.11 6.08
CA LEU A 268 -6.78 8.49 5.30
C LEU A 268 -6.24 7.72 4.09
N VAL A 269 -5.29 8.30 3.35
CA VAL A 269 -4.65 7.64 2.21
C VAL A 269 -3.83 6.42 2.66
N LEU A 270 -3.07 6.54 3.75
CA LEU A 270 -2.29 5.46 4.32
C LEU A 270 -3.17 4.26 4.69
N ASN A 271 -4.29 4.49 5.37
CA ASN A 271 -5.26 3.46 5.75
C ASN A 271 -5.79 2.66 4.55
N HIS A 272 -6.08 3.33 3.43
CA HIS A 272 -6.47 2.65 2.20
C HIS A 272 -5.31 1.85 1.59
N GLN A 273 -4.16 2.51 1.43
CA GLN A 273 -3.05 1.99 0.66
C GLN A 273 -2.46 0.71 1.27
N THR A 274 -2.30 0.66 2.60
CA THR A 274 -1.67 -0.50 3.25
C THR A 274 -2.45 -1.79 3.08
N HIS A 275 -3.79 -1.73 3.17
CA HIS A 275 -4.61 -2.95 3.05
C HIS A 275 -4.81 -3.34 1.58
N ALA A 276 -4.92 -2.37 0.66
CA ALA A 276 -4.93 -2.66 -0.78
C ALA A 276 -3.69 -3.45 -1.22
N HIS A 277 -2.49 -3.07 -0.77
CA HIS A 277 -1.26 -3.81 -1.08
C HIS A 277 -1.28 -5.26 -0.59
N ASN A 278 -1.85 -5.50 0.60
CA ASN A 278 -1.99 -6.85 1.14
C ASN A 278 -2.93 -7.69 0.27
N LEU A 279 -4.07 -7.13 -0.17
CA LEU A 279 -5.02 -7.81 -1.05
C LEU A 279 -4.40 -8.12 -2.42
N ILE A 280 -3.70 -7.16 -3.04
CA ILE A 280 -2.99 -7.37 -4.31
C ILE A 280 -1.97 -8.50 -4.17
N THR A 281 -1.17 -8.47 -3.11
CA THR A 281 -0.17 -9.52 -2.81
C THR A 281 -0.82 -10.88 -2.59
N ARG A 282 -1.90 -10.93 -1.79
CA ARG A 282 -2.63 -12.16 -1.51
C ARG A 282 -3.19 -12.80 -2.77
N VAL A 283 -3.85 -12.01 -3.62
CA VAL A 283 -4.39 -12.46 -4.90
C VAL A 283 -3.28 -12.97 -5.83
N ASN A 284 -2.13 -12.28 -5.89
CA ASN A 284 -0.98 -12.72 -6.68
C ASN A 284 -0.47 -14.10 -6.19
N PHE A 285 -0.24 -14.22 -4.88
CA PHE A 285 0.31 -15.43 -4.29
C PHE A 285 -0.63 -16.61 -4.42
N GLU A 286 -1.93 -16.43 -4.12
CA GLU A 286 -2.92 -17.49 -4.28
C GLU A 286 -2.93 -18.03 -5.71
N HIS A 287 -2.95 -17.15 -6.71
CA HIS A 287 -2.95 -17.60 -8.10
C HIS A 287 -1.68 -18.39 -8.46
N ARG A 288 -0.50 -17.91 -8.07
CA ARG A 288 0.77 -18.58 -8.35
C ARG A 288 0.87 -19.94 -7.66
N LEU A 289 0.27 -20.10 -6.48
CA LEU A 289 0.21 -21.34 -5.72
C LEU A 289 -0.95 -22.26 -6.15
N ASN A 290 -1.73 -21.88 -7.17
CA ASN A 290 -2.96 -22.55 -7.57
C ASN A 290 -3.96 -22.73 -6.41
N LEU A 291 -4.10 -21.69 -5.59
CA LEU A 291 -5.05 -21.57 -4.50
C LEU A 291 -6.16 -20.58 -4.87
N LYS A 292 -7.28 -20.64 -4.14
CA LYS A 292 -8.37 -19.67 -4.27
C LYS A 292 -9.11 -19.47 -2.93
N SER A 293 -9.25 -18.22 -2.51
CA SER A 293 -10.20 -17.75 -1.51
C SER A 293 -11.08 -16.61 -2.06
N ASP A 294 -11.76 -15.89 -1.17
CA ASP A 294 -12.53 -14.66 -1.49
C ASP A 294 -11.62 -13.44 -1.78
N ALA A 295 -10.31 -13.61 -1.92
CA ALA A 295 -9.34 -12.52 -2.03
C ALA A 295 -9.58 -11.66 -3.29
N GLU A 296 -9.94 -12.28 -4.42
CA GLU A 296 -10.26 -11.54 -5.65
C GLU A 296 -11.54 -10.70 -5.52
N ASP A 297 -12.54 -11.21 -4.79
CA ASP A 297 -13.80 -10.51 -4.54
C ASP A 297 -13.59 -9.32 -3.60
N LEU A 298 -12.85 -9.54 -2.52
CA LEU A 298 -12.49 -8.48 -1.58
C LEU A 298 -11.60 -7.43 -2.24
N LEU A 299 -10.60 -7.82 -3.03
CA LEU A 299 -9.80 -6.86 -3.80
C LEU A 299 -10.68 -6.01 -4.71
N PHE A 300 -11.65 -6.61 -5.41
CA PHE A 300 -12.52 -5.87 -6.31
C PHE A 300 -13.37 -4.83 -5.56
N ARG A 301 -14.04 -5.21 -4.47
CA ARG A 301 -14.83 -4.30 -3.63
C ARG A 301 -13.97 -3.20 -3.01
N TYR A 302 -12.80 -3.57 -2.49
CA TYR A 302 -11.85 -2.67 -1.83
C TYR A 302 -11.32 -1.61 -2.80
N MET A 303 -10.95 -2.01 -4.02
CA MET A 303 -10.48 -1.10 -5.05
C MET A 303 -11.57 -0.11 -5.50
N LEU A 304 -12.85 -0.45 -5.32
CA LEU A 304 -13.99 0.39 -5.66
C LEU A 304 -14.54 1.20 -4.47
N PHE A 305 -13.90 1.15 -3.30
CA PHE A 305 -14.35 1.89 -2.09
C PHE A 305 -15.82 1.62 -1.74
N VAL A 306 -16.32 0.41 -2.04
CA VAL A 306 -17.72 0.03 -1.80
C VAL A 306 -18.05 0.05 -0.31
N ASP A 307 -17.10 -0.39 0.50
CA ASP A 307 -17.22 -0.53 1.95
C ASP A 307 -16.56 0.63 2.72
N GLU A 308 -16.17 1.71 2.02
CA GLU A 308 -15.56 2.88 2.66
C GLU A 308 -16.52 3.50 3.69
N THR A 309 -15.98 3.83 4.87
CA THR A 309 -16.72 4.60 5.87
C THR A 309 -17.03 6.00 5.35
N THR A 310 -18.32 6.36 5.32
CA THR A 310 -18.77 7.73 5.00
C THR A 310 -18.22 8.76 6.00
N LEU A 311 -17.68 9.85 5.48
CA LEU A 311 -17.40 11.06 6.26
C LEU A 311 -18.72 11.81 6.48
N THR A 312 -19.07 12.08 7.74
CA THR A 312 -20.31 12.81 8.07
C THR A 312 -20.11 14.32 8.10
N GLU A 313 -18.86 14.78 8.12
CA GLU A 313 -18.48 16.17 7.96
C GLU A 313 -17.21 16.30 7.10
N PRO A 314 -16.98 17.46 6.46
CA PRO A 314 -15.76 17.71 5.72
C PRO A 314 -14.51 17.57 6.58
N VAL A 315 -13.46 17.03 5.98
CA VAL A 315 -12.14 16.88 6.59
C VAL A 315 -11.10 17.68 5.82
N SER A 316 -10.05 18.14 6.50
CA SER A 316 -8.90 18.79 5.88
C SER A 316 -7.61 18.46 6.63
N GLY A 317 -6.52 18.35 5.88
CA GLY A 317 -5.16 18.21 6.41
C GLY A 317 -4.60 19.55 6.88
N THR A 318 -3.38 19.52 7.39
CA THR A 318 -2.63 20.71 7.86
C THR A 318 -1.41 21.01 6.99
N THR A 319 -1.17 20.20 5.97
CA THR A 319 -0.03 20.33 5.04
C THR A 319 -0.51 20.43 3.58
N ASP A 320 0.43 20.53 2.64
CA ASP A 320 0.15 20.48 1.20
C ASP A 320 -0.06 19.06 0.66
N TYR A 321 -0.12 18.02 1.51
CA TYR A 321 -0.21 16.62 1.10
C TYR A 321 -1.38 16.36 0.14
N ALA A 322 -2.57 16.89 0.44
CA ALA A 322 -3.74 16.72 -0.42
C ALA A 322 -3.48 17.24 -1.85
N GLY A 323 -2.87 18.44 -1.96
CA GLY A 323 -2.50 19.03 -3.24
C GLY A 323 -1.37 18.27 -3.94
N TRP A 324 -0.37 17.78 -3.19
CA TRP A 324 0.67 16.91 -3.74
C TRP A 324 0.08 15.61 -4.28
N PHE A 325 -0.83 14.98 -3.53
CA PHE A 325 -1.45 13.71 -3.87
C PHE A 325 -2.26 13.82 -5.15
N GLU A 326 -3.12 14.83 -5.28
CA GLU A 326 -3.90 15.05 -6.51
C GLU A 326 -3.00 15.30 -7.73
N LYS A 327 -1.90 16.04 -7.56
CA LYS A 327 -0.91 16.31 -8.63
C LYS A 327 -0.20 15.07 -9.15
N GLN A 328 -0.13 13.98 -8.37
CA GLN A 328 0.43 12.71 -8.87
C GLN A 328 -0.53 11.96 -9.80
N GLY A 329 -1.76 12.43 -9.94
CA GLY A 329 -2.80 11.80 -10.73
C GLY A 329 -2.62 12.00 -12.23
N LYS A 330 -2.92 10.97 -13.02
CA LYS A 330 -3.03 11.11 -14.48
C LYS A 330 -4.35 11.77 -14.82
N LEU A 331 -4.30 12.87 -15.57
CA LEU A 331 -5.47 13.63 -15.98
C LEU A 331 -6.01 13.12 -17.31
N ASP A 332 -7.34 13.03 -17.43
CA ASP A 332 -8.00 12.91 -18.72
C ASP A 332 -8.14 14.28 -19.43
N LYS A 333 -8.78 14.29 -20.59
CA LYS A 333 -8.98 15.52 -21.39
C LYS A 333 -9.88 16.55 -20.69
N GLN A 334 -10.64 16.14 -19.68
CA GLN A 334 -11.53 16.99 -18.89
C GLN A 334 -10.86 17.43 -17.57
N GLY A 335 -9.59 17.07 -17.35
CA GLY A 335 -8.87 17.38 -16.12
C GLY A 335 -9.30 16.54 -14.92
N ARG A 336 -9.97 15.40 -15.12
CA ARG A 336 -10.36 14.44 -14.07
C ARG A 336 -9.27 13.40 -13.84
N SER A 337 -9.21 12.86 -12.62
CA SER A 337 -8.21 11.85 -12.22
C SER A 337 -8.75 10.96 -11.10
N LEU A 338 -8.28 9.70 -11.04
CA LEU A 338 -8.58 8.78 -9.93
C LEU A 338 -7.95 9.20 -8.59
N ARG A 339 -7.09 10.24 -8.58
CA ARG A 339 -6.57 10.84 -7.34
C ARG A 339 -7.35 12.05 -6.86
N GLN A 340 -8.36 12.51 -7.59
CA GLN A 340 -9.16 13.65 -7.13
C GLN A 340 -9.85 13.30 -5.81
N LEU A 341 -9.64 14.15 -4.81
CA LEU A 341 -10.16 13.97 -3.46
C LEU A 341 -11.56 14.59 -3.34
N ASP A 342 -12.43 13.95 -2.56
CA ASP A 342 -13.73 14.52 -2.18
C ASP A 342 -13.63 15.22 -0.82
N LEU A 343 -13.13 14.52 0.20
CA LEU A 343 -12.94 14.95 1.60
C LEU A 343 -14.17 15.55 2.28
N LYS A 344 -15.36 15.44 1.67
CA LYS A 344 -16.63 15.92 2.24
C LYS A 344 -17.46 14.77 2.78
N THR A 345 -17.50 13.70 2.00
CA THR A 345 -18.31 12.50 2.27
C THR A 345 -17.49 11.22 2.17
N ARG A 346 -16.30 11.27 1.56
CA ARG A 346 -15.44 10.12 1.27
C ARG A 346 -14.01 10.57 0.90
N LEU A 347 -13.08 9.64 0.74
CA LEU A 347 -11.70 9.96 0.33
C LEU A 347 -11.62 10.42 -1.13
N LEU A 348 -12.03 9.56 -2.07
CA LEU A 348 -11.89 9.82 -3.51
C LEU A 348 -13.20 10.29 -4.15
N LYS A 349 -13.09 11.27 -5.04
CA LYS A 349 -14.22 11.77 -5.84
C LYS A 349 -14.74 10.72 -6.81
N HIS A 350 -13.82 10.00 -7.46
CA HIS A 350 -14.07 8.91 -8.40
C HIS A 350 -13.63 7.59 -7.75
N ARG A 351 -14.59 6.77 -7.32
CA ARG A 351 -14.36 5.54 -6.53
C ARG A 351 -13.80 4.37 -7.35
N LEU A 352 -12.56 4.54 -7.77
CA LEU A 352 -11.65 3.48 -8.17
C LEU A 352 -10.25 3.87 -7.70
N SER A 353 -9.62 2.98 -6.93
CA SER A 353 -8.30 3.23 -6.35
C SER A 353 -7.26 3.58 -7.41
N TYR A 354 -6.51 4.65 -7.14
CA TYR A 354 -5.34 5.05 -7.91
C TYR A 354 -4.25 3.96 -7.94
N LEU A 355 -4.31 2.97 -7.04
CA LEU A 355 -3.40 1.82 -7.06
C LEU A 355 -3.60 0.91 -8.27
N VAL A 356 -4.66 1.11 -9.07
CA VAL A 356 -4.76 0.47 -10.41
C VAL A 356 -3.59 0.86 -11.33
N TYR A 357 -2.86 1.93 -11.03
CA TYR A 357 -1.68 2.38 -11.79
C TYR A 357 -0.34 1.90 -11.22
N THR A 358 -0.31 1.17 -10.09
CA THR A 358 0.97 0.70 -9.53
C THR A 358 1.50 -0.51 -10.29
N GLU A 359 2.81 -0.70 -10.23
CA GLU A 359 3.46 -1.86 -10.84
C GLU A 359 3.00 -3.17 -10.20
N SER A 360 2.67 -3.18 -8.90
CA SER A 360 2.15 -4.37 -8.21
C SER A 360 0.78 -4.81 -8.76
N PHE A 361 -0.12 -3.88 -9.08
CA PHE A 361 -1.37 -4.20 -9.76
C PHE A 361 -1.11 -4.63 -11.22
N ASP A 362 -0.25 -3.90 -11.94
CA ASP A 362 0.03 -4.19 -13.34
C ASP A 362 0.74 -5.53 -13.57
N SER A 363 1.49 -5.98 -12.57
CA SER A 363 2.23 -7.24 -12.57
C SER A 363 1.43 -8.44 -12.06
N LEU A 364 0.15 -8.25 -11.71
CA LEU A 364 -0.76 -9.34 -11.42
C LEU A 364 -0.77 -10.36 -12.57
N PRO A 365 -0.84 -11.67 -12.27
CA PRO A 365 -0.92 -12.70 -13.30
C PRO A 365 -2.02 -12.41 -14.33
N LYS A 366 -1.72 -12.55 -15.62
CA LYS A 366 -2.62 -12.18 -16.73
C LYS A 366 -4.06 -12.72 -16.56
N PRO A 367 -4.29 -13.99 -16.14
CA PRO A 367 -5.65 -14.47 -15.91
C PRO A 367 -6.41 -13.72 -14.81
N VAL A 368 -5.73 -13.37 -13.71
CA VAL A 368 -6.30 -12.59 -12.60
C VAL A 368 -6.67 -11.19 -13.09
N LYS A 369 -5.71 -10.50 -13.72
CA LYS A 369 -5.92 -9.13 -14.21
C LYS A 369 -7.06 -9.05 -15.25
N ASN A 370 -7.16 -10.05 -16.13
CA ASN A 370 -8.27 -10.14 -17.08
C ASN A 370 -9.63 -10.34 -16.40
N ARG A 371 -9.71 -11.18 -15.35
CA ARG A 371 -10.95 -11.34 -14.57
C ARG A 371 -11.34 -10.04 -13.88
N PHE A 372 -10.37 -9.35 -13.27
CA PHE A 372 -10.59 -8.05 -12.65
C PHE A 372 -11.14 -7.04 -13.66
N TYR A 373 -10.49 -6.87 -14.82
CA TYR A 373 -10.97 -5.93 -15.84
C TYR A 373 -12.31 -6.34 -16.45
N LYS A 374 -12.59 -7.63 -16.61
CA LYS A 374 -13.91 -8.07 -17.08
C LYS A 374 -15.01 -7.67 -16.08
N ARG A 375 -14.79 -7.90 -14.78
CA ARG A 375 -15.72 -7.47 -13.73
C ARG A 375 -15.86 -5.96 -13.65
N LEU A 376 -14.73 -5.25 -13.74
CA LEU A 376 -14.73 -3.79 -13.73
C LEU A 376 -15.51 -3.24 -14.92
N TRP A 377 -15.36 -3.81 -16.11
CA TRP A 377 -16.14 -3.42 -17.28
C TRP A 377 -17.65 -3.58 -17.05
N SER A 378 -18.09 -4.77 -16.63
CA SER A 378 -19.52 -5.01 -16.35
C SER A 378 -20.05 -4.07 -15.27
N PHE A 379 -19.28 -3.84 -14.20
CA PHE A 379 -19.61 -2.85 -13.18
C PHE A 379 -19.78 -1.45 -13.78
N LEU A 380 -18.79 -0.97 -14.55
CA LEU A 380 -18.82 0.37 -15.14
C LEU A 380 -19.98 0.54 -16.13
N LYS A 381 -20.38 -0.54 -16.82
CA LYS A 381 -21.52 -0.58 -17.73
C LYS A 381 -22.88 -0.73 -17.04
N GLY A 382 -22.90 -0.96 -15.72
CA GLY A 382 -24.13 -1.17 -14.97
C GLY A 382 -24.77 -2.55 -15.18
N GLU A 383 -23.98 -3.54 -15.59
CA GLU A 383 -24.44 -4.90 -15.83
C GLU A 383 -24.44 -5.73 -14.55
N ASN A 384 -25.60 -6.33 -14.18
CA ASN A 384 -25.74 -7.26 -13.07
C ASN A 384 -25.13 -6.75 -11.76
N LEU A 385 -25.47 -5.53 -11.36
CA LEU A 385 -24.99 -4.95 -10.11
C LEU A 385 -25.78 -5.50 -8.94
N ASP A 386 -25.06 -5.95 -7.91
CA ASP A 386 -25.65 -6.17 -6.59
C ASP A 386 -25.88 -4.82 -5.89
N GLU A 387 -26.81 -4.78 -4.94
CA GLU A 387 -27.27 -3.56 -4.22
C GLU A 387 -26.12 -2.70 -3.67
N ASP A 388 -25.04 -3.33 -3.19
CA ASP A 388 -23.87 -2.61 -2.68
C ASP A 388 -23.16 -1.75 -3.74
N PHE A 389 -23.10 -2.22 -4.99
CA PHE A 389 -22.43 -1.51 -6.07
C PHE A 389 -23.31 -0.40 -6.67
N GLU A 390 -24.62 -0.43 -6.42
CA GLU A 390 -25.54 0.64 -6.83
C GLU A 390 -25.27 1.96 -6.11
N LYS A 391 -24.60 1.91 -4.94
CA LYS A 391 -24.10 3.09 -4.20
C LYS A 391 -23.15 3.96 -5.04
N ILE A 392 -22.60 3.44 -6.14
CA ILE A 392 -21.76 4.19 -7.09
C ILE A 392 -22.60 4.55 -8.31
N PRO A 393 -23.12 5.79 -8.46
CA PRO A 393 -24.08 6.12 -9.51
C PRO A 393 -23.47 6.03 -10.92
N GLN A 394 -24.30 5.76 -11.93
CA GLN A 394 -23.85 5.58 -13.32
C GLN A 394 -22.97 6.73 -13.82
N ARG A 395 -23.29 7.99 -13.48
CA ARG A 395 -22.47 9.15 -13.85
C ARG A 395 -21.03 9.05 -13.33
N GLU A 396 -20.83 8.52 -12.12
CA GLU A 396 -19.48 8.32 -11.57
C GLU A 396 -18.76 7.17 -12.27
N ARG A 397 -19.48 6.09 -12.57
CA ARG A 397 -18.96 4.95 -13.34
C ARG A 397 -18.53 5.36 -14.76
N ASP A 398 -19.32 6.17 -15.44
CA ASP A 398 -18.97 6.72 -16.76
C ASP A 398 -17.69 7.59 -16.68
N ALA A 399 -17.57 8.42 -15.65
CA ALA A 399 -16.37 9.22 -15.44
C ALA A 399 -15.13 8.35 -15.19
N ILE A 400 -15.24 7.29 -14.36
CA ILE A 400 -14.14 6.33 -14.15
C ILE A 400 -13.75 5.65 -15.47
N LEU A 401 -14.72 5.23 -16.28
CA LEU A 401 -14.46 4.61 -17.57
C LEU A 401 -13.71 5.55 -18.53
N GLU A 402 -14.14 6.81 -18.62
CA GLU A 402 -13.48 7.83 -19.45
C GLU A 402 -12.05 8.13 -18.97
N ILE A 403 -11.84 8.26 -17.65
CA ILE A 403 -10.51 8.45 -17.07
C ILE A 403 -9.61 7.27 -17.41
N LEU A 404 -10.05 6.03 -17.20
CA LEU A 404 -9.26 4.83 -17.50
C LEU A 404 -8.90 4.75 -18.98
N ARG A 405 -9.86 4.96 -19.89
CA ARG A 405 -9.61 4.96 -21.34
C ARG A 405 -8.55 5.97 -21.75
N ALA A 406 -8.54 7.14 -21.11
CA ALA A 406 -7.58 8.19 -21.40
C ALA A 406 -6.19 7.95 -20.79
N THR A 407 -6.10 7.28 -19.64
CA THR A 407 -4.90 7.35 -18.79
C THR A 407 -4.28 6.00 -18.42
N LYS A 408 -5.02 4.88 -18.51
CA LYS A 408 -4.55 3.55 -18.11
C LYS A 408 -4.00 2.80 -19.32
N PRO A 409 -2.68 2.57 -19.42
CA PRO A 409 -2.11 1.72 -20.45
C PRO A 409 -2.45 0.25 -20.17
N GLY A 410 -2.48 -0.57 -21.23
CA GLY A 410 -2.66 -2.01 -21.12
C GLY A 410 -4.09 -2.47 -20.79
N LEU A 411 -5.09 -1.60 -20.94
CA LEU A 411 -6.50 -2.00 -20.87
C LEU A 411 -6.84 -3.03 -21.97
N PRO A 412 -7.78 -3.96 -21.71
CA PRO A 412 -8.25 -4.89 -22.74
C PRO A 412 -8.75 -4.16 -24.00
N GLU A 413 -8.52 -4.74 -25.18
CA GLU A 413 -8.94 -4.12 -26.45
C GLU A 413 -10.44 -3.83 -26.52
N SER A 414 -11.26 -4.66 -25.87
CA SER A 414 -12.72 -4.46 -25.79
C SER A 414 -13.12 -3.14 -25.15
N TRP A 415 -12.23 -2.50 -24.38
CA TRP A 415 -12.48 -1.21 -23.75
C TRP A 415 -12.32 -0.03 -24.70
N ARG A 416 -11.68 -0.21 -25.87
CA ARG A 416 -11.39 0.87 -26.83
C ARG A 416 -12.55 1.17 -27.80
N LYS A 417 -13.54 0.28 -27.87
CA LYS A 417 -14.80 0.48 -28.60
C LYS A 417 -15.80 1.17 -27.69
#